data_AF-A0A6M7XSW8-F1
#
_entry.id   AF-A0A6M7XSW8-F1
#
_cell.length_a   1.000
_cell.length_b   1.000
_cell.length_c   1.000
_cell.angle_alpha   90.00
_cell.angle_beta   90.00
_cell.angle_gamma   90.00
#
_symmetry.space_group_name_H-M   'P 1'
#
loop_
_entity.id
_entity.type
_entity.pdbx_description
1 polymer ?
#
loop_
_entity_poly.entity_id
_entity_poly.type
_entity_poly.pdbx_seq_one_letter_code
_entity_poly.pdbx_strand_id
1 'polypeptide(L)'
;MRTIKKGATSQSVYFDVLDSTSTTGGRKTGLAFNTSSLVAYYVRNQGTATAITLATLAAANTAWSSGGFKEVDATNMPGIYRLDVPDAAFATGAGDDVVIVLKGATGMVQASVDVQLVAWDPQDSVRAGLTALPNAAAEAAGGLYTRGTGAGQINQDANGRVDANAKAWAGTATTLTSGLPDVNMKTITAGIIAAASFAANALDAVWSTATRVLTAGTNIALAKGTGVTGFNDLSAAEVNAEADTALSDAGVTSVRQAHLDADVSSRSTYAGADTAGTTTLLSRLTNTRAGLLDHLDADISSRMATFSYTAPLDAAGTRSALGLASANFDTQIATLATSAALTALQSHGDSTWSTADVSDLPTNAELATALAGADDATLAAIASLSSGISASFTSLASYGDSHWSTATGFATVNPDNAGIAAIQERTDNLPDDPADASVVAGAFTALQSHGDGAWATGATAPTADAIADEVETRTLNANMTKINGTALTGDGSSGDKFGPA
;
A
#
# COMPACT_ATOMS: atom_id res chain seq x y z
N MET A 1 -79.36 4.14 5.71
CA MET A 1 -78.65 3.48 6.83
C MET A 1 -77.59 4.44 7.33
N ARG A 2 -77.63 4.79 8.63
CA ARG A 2 -76.65 5.70 9.26
C ARG A 2 -75.65 4.86 10.06
N THR A 3 -74.37 5.19 9.98
CA THR A 3 -73.31 4.50 10.73
C THR A 3 -72.83 5.39 11.87
N ILE A 4 -72.81 4.87 13.10
CA ILE A 4 -72.45 5.61 14.33
C ILE A 4 -71.44 4.76 15.11
N LYS A 5 -70.48 5.42 15.77
CA LYS A 5 -69.55 4.75 16.68
C LYS A 5 -70.25 4.26 17.95
N LYS A 6 -69.92 3.05 18.40
CA LYS A 6 -70.34 2.54 19.71
C LYS A 6 -69.88 3.48 20.83
N GLY A 7 -70.81 3.83 21.72
CA GLY A 7 -70.60 4.78 22.80
C GLY A 7 -70.67 6.26 22.36
N ALA A 8 -71.01 6.55 21.10
CA ALA A 8 -71.28 7.92 20.69
C ALA A 8 -72.47 8.49 21.47
N THR A 9 -72.29 9.70 21.99
CA THR A 9 -73.33 10.43 22.71
C THR A 9 -73.96 11.49 21.81
N SER A 10 -75.10 12.02 22.24
CA SER A 10 -75.73 13.21 21.65
C SER A 10 -76.08 13.06 20.17
N GLN A 11 -76.57 11.89 19.77
CA GLN A 11 -76.92 11.60 18.39
C GLN A 11 -78.40 11.84 18.09
N SER A 12 -78.66 12.50 16.96
CA SER A 12 -80.01 12.73 16.42
C SER A 12 -80.24 11.89 15.18
N VAL A 13 -81.44 11.36 15.05
CA VAL A 13 -81.90 10.65 13.84
C VAL A 13 -83.11 11.37 13.26
N TYR A 14 -83.32 11.21 11.95
CA TYR A 14 -84.43 11.83 11.24
C TYR A 14 -85.38 10.75 10.72
N PHE A 15 -86.67 10.94 10.94
CA PHE A 15 -87.74 10.07 10.46
C PHE A 15 -88.52 10.79 9.36
N ASP A 16 -88.84 10.07 8.29
CA ASP A 16 -89.91 10.45 7.36
C ASP A 16 -91.19 9.73 7.79
N VAL A 17 -92.21 10.50 8.13
CA VAL A 17 -93.49 9.99 8.63
C VAL A 17 -94.58 10.22 7.59
N LEU A 18 -95.08 9.12 7.03
CA LEU A 18 -96.17 9.16 6.06
C LEU A 18 -97.53 9.24 6.76
N ASP A 19 -98.48 9.92 6.13
CA ASP A 19 -99.86 9.97 6.60
C ASP A 19 -100.63 8.74 6.11
N SER A 20 -101.11 7.92 7.04
CA SER A 20 -101.83 6.67 6.71
C SER A 20 -103.20 6.90 6.08
N THR A 21 -103.72 8.13 6.14
CA THR A 21 -104.99 8.53 5.52
C THR A 21 -104.78 9.15 4.13
N SER A 22 -103.54 9.44 3.75
CA SER A 22 -103.25 10.03 2.44
C SER A 22 -103.23 8.98 1.33
N THR A 23 -103.97 9.24 0.25
CA THR A 23 -103.97 8.43 -0.97
C THR A 23 -102.94 8.89 -2.00
N THR A 24 -102.23 10.00 -1.74
CA THR A 24 -101.26 10.62 -2.66
C THR A 24 -99.82 10.56 -2.13
N GLY A 25 -99.58 9.79 -1.05
CA GLY A 25 -98.26 9.71 -0.41
C GLY A 25 -97.91 10.94 0.42
N GLY A 26 -98.91 11.64 0.97
CA GLY A 26 -98.73 12.77 1.86
C GLY A 26 -97.97 12.40 3.14
N ARG A 27 -97.25 13.38 3.68
CA ARG A 27 -96.49 13.26 4.92
C ARG A 27 -97.32 13.77 6.10
N LYS A 28 -97.18 13.12 7.26
CA LYS A 28 -97.89 13.50 8.48
C LYS A 28 -97.18 14.67 9.15
N THR A 29 -97.80 15.83 9.20
CA THR A 29 -97.28 17.02 9.91
C THR A 29 -97.95 17.23 11.26
N GLY A 30 -97.37 18.08 12.11
CA GLY A 30 -98.00 18.51 13.37
C GLY A 30 -97.96 17.52 14.54
N LEU A 31 -97.17 16.45 14.47
CA LEU A 31 -96.89 15.59 15.63
C LEU A 31 -96.01 16.34 16.65
N ALA A 32 -96.43 16.29 17.92
CA ALA A 32 -95.67 16.80 19.07
C ALA A 32 -95.26 15.63 19.97
N PHE A 33 -94.29 15.86 20.86
CA PHE A 33 -93.78 14.82 21.78
C PHE A 33 -94.88 14.17 22.64
N ASN A 34 -95.98 14.89 22.89
CA ASN A 34 -97.13 14.47 23.68
C ASN A 34 -98.38 14.16 22.83
N THR A 35 -98.26 13.98 21.51
CA THR A 35 -99.38 13.51 20.68
C THR A 35 -99.92 12.18 21.21
N SER A 36 -101.23 12.06 21.33
CA SER A 36 -101.88 10.86 21.88
C SER A 36 -101.40 9.59 21.17
N SER A 37 -101.06 8.57 21.95
CA SER A 37 -100.59 7.26 21.49
C SER A 37 -99.27 7.26 20.72
N LEU A 38 -98.61 8.42 20.53
CA LEU A 38 -97.29 8.49 19.93
C LEU A 38 -96.26 7.89 20.89
N VAL A 39 -95.54 6.89 20.42
CA VAL A 39 -94.49 6.21 21.18
C VAL A 39 -93.27 5.96 20.32
N ALA A 40 -92.09 6.04 20.93
CA ALA A 40 -90.82 5.69 20.30
C ALA A 40 -90.14 4.57 21.08
N TYR A 41 -89.49 3.66 20.37
CA TYR A 41 -88.74 2.55 20.93
C TYR A 41 -87.44 2.39 20.18
N TYR A 42 -86.40 1.91 20.85
CA TYR A 42 -85.25 1.32 20.18
C TYR A 42 -85.07 -0.12 20.62
N VAL A 43 -84.46 -0.91 19.76
CA VAL A 43 -83.96 -2.24 20.09
C VAL A 43 -82.55 -2.35 19.54
N ARG A 44 -81.63 -2.83 20.39
CA ARG A 44 -80.30 -3.25 19.95
C ARG A 44 -80.37 -4.72 19.55
N ASN A 45 -79.45 -5.18 18.71
CA ASN A 45 -79.39 -6.59 18.32
C ASN A 45 -79.49 -7.55 19.51
N GLN A 46 -80.36 -8.55 19.41
CA GLN A 46 -80.67 -9.53 20.47
C GLN A 46 -81.15 -8.93 21.80
N GLY A 47 -81.48 -7.64 21.84
CA GLY A 47 -82.06 -6.96 22.99
C GLY A 47 -83.59 -6.97 22.97
N THR A 48 -84.19 -6.40 24.01
CA THR A 48 -85.63 -6.14 24.09
C THR A 48 -85.94 -4.71 23.66
N ALA A 49 -87.15 -4.49 23.13
CA ALA A 49 -87.62 -3.15 22.83
C ALA A 49 -87.60 -2.27 24.10
N THR A 50 -86.90 -1.15 24.03
CA THR A 50 -86.74 -0.19 25.12
C THR A 50 -87.43 1.11 24.73
N ALA A 51 -88.32 1.60 25.59
CA ALA A 51 -89.07 2.83 25.32
C ALA A 51 -88.13 4.05 25.34
N ILE A 52 -88.33 4.96 24.39
CA ILE A 52 -87.74 6.29 24.40
C ILE A 52 -88.80 7.23 24.97
N THR A 53 -88.50 7.88 26.09
CA THR A 53 -89.36 8.92 26.64
C THR A 53 -89.25 10.15 25.75
N LEU A 54 -90.30 10.46 24.99
CA LEU A 54 -90.33 11.64 24.12
C LEU A 54 -90.43 12.91 24.97
N ALA A 55 -89.62 13.90 24.64
CA ALA A 55 -89.53 15.18 25.32
C ALA A 55 -89.66 16.34 24.33
N THR A 56 -90.04 17.50 24.84
CA THR A 56 -90.07 18.73 24.04
C THR A 56 -88.65 19.12 23.62
N LEU A 57 -88.52 19.57 22.37
CA LEU A 57 -87.33 20.22 21.86
C LEU A 57 -87.74 21.58 21.28
N ALA A 58 -87.07 22.65 21.70
CA ALA A 58 -87.50 24.02 21.41
C ALA A 58 -87.61 24.27 19.89
N ALA A 59 -86.57 23.92 19.15
CA ALA A 59 -86.53 23.95 17.69
C ALA A 59 -85.68 22.80 17.14
N ALA A 60 -85.85 22.46 15.86
CA ALA A 60 -85.15 21.34 15.23
C ALA A 60 -83.62 21.51 15.14
N ASN A 61 -83.11 22.73 15.35
CA ASN A 61 -81.69 23.08 15.40
C ASN A 61 -81.16 23.30 16.84
N THR A 62 -81.98 23.05 17.87
CA THR A 62 -81.54 23.17 19.27
C THR A 62 -80.52 22.07 19.59
N ALA A 63 -79.65 22.32 20.58
CA ALA A 63 -78.73 21.32 21.10
C ALA A 63 -79.47 20.03 21.47
N TRP A 64 -78.78 18.90 21.34
CA TRP A 64 -79.35 17.60 21.65
C TRP A 64 -79.89 17.55 23.08
N SER A 65 -81.07 16.95 23.26
CA SER A 65 -81.64 16.64 24.56
C SER A 65 -82.26 15.24 24.51
N SER A 66 -81.97 14.37 25.47
CA SER A 66 -82.44 12.98 25.47
C SER A 66 -83.96 12.89 25.27
N GLY A 67 -84.39 12.21 24.20
CA GLY A 67 -85.80 12.05 23.84
C GLY A 67 -86.43 13.25 23.13
N GLY A 68 -85.67 14.33 22.90
CA GLY A 68 -86.14 15.54 22.23
C GLY A 68 -86.73 15.24 20.85
N PHE A 69 -87.99 15.62 20.65
CA PHE A 69 -88.73 15.34 19.42
C PHE A 69 -89.30 16.62 18.82
N LYS A 70 -89.04 16.84 17.52
CA LYS A 70 -89.49 18.05 16.82
C LYS A 70 -89.63 17.83 15.32
N GLU A 71 -90.68 18.40 14.74
CA GLU A 71 -90.80 18.54 13.28
C GLU A 71 -89.73 19.51 12.77
N VAL A 72 -89.03 19.13 11.70
CA VAL A 72 -87.95 19.95 11.13
C VAL A 72 -88.53 21.21 10.49
N ASP A 73 -89.46 21.03 9.55
CA ASP A 73 -90.15 22.12 8.85
C ASP A 73 -91.44 21.59 8.22
N ALA A 74 -92.61 22.07 8.67
CA ALA A 74 -93.90 21.59 8.18
C ALA A 74 -94.25 22.06 6.75
N THR A 75 -93.53 23.05 6.20
CA THR A 75 -93.79 23.66 4.90
C THR A 75 -92.85 23.11 3.82
N ASN A 76 -91.54 23.13 4.09
CA ASN A 76 -90.49 22.79 3.14
C ASN A 76 -90.08 21.31 3.22
N MET A 77 -90.21 20.69 4.40
CA MET A 77 -89.86 19.28 4.64
C MET A 77 -90.97 18.57 5.44
N PRO A 78 -92.23 18.56 4.95
CA PRO A 78 -93.37 18.08 5.73
C PRO A 78 -93.15 16.64 6.21
N GLY A 79 -93.47 16.38 7.48
CA GLY A 79 -93.36 15.08 8.12
C GLY A 79 -91.95 14.54 8.33
N ILE A 80 -90.91 15.36 8.13
CA ILE A 80 -89.58 15.05 8.61
C ILE A 80 -89.47 15.46 10.08
N TYR A 81 -89.17 14.48 10.93
CA TYR A 81 -89.00 14.69 12.37
C TYR A 81 -87.59 14.37 12.82
N ARG A 82 -87.02 15.23 13.65
CA ARG A 82 -85.81 14.94 14.41
C ARG A 82 -86.20 14.26 15.73
N LEU A 83 -85.53 13.16 16.03
CA LEU A 83 -85.52 12.54 17.35
C LEU A 83 -84.09 12.52 17.89
N ASP A 84 -83.91 13.11 19.06
CA ASP A 84 -82.69 13.01 19.85
C ASP A 84 -82.73 11.71 20.66
N VAL A 85 -81.97 10.72 20.19
CA VAL A 85 -82.06 9.35 20.70
C VAL A 85 -81.20 9.22 21.96
N PRO A 86 -81.70 8.65 23.07
CA PRO A 86 -80.93 8.48 24.30
C PRO A 86 -79.61 7.74 24.08
N ASP A 87 -78.53 8.18 24.72
CA ASP A 87 -77.17 7.62 24.55
C ASP A 87 -77.09 6.11 24.79
N ALA A 88 -77.96 5.58 25.66
CA ALA A 88 -78.08 4.15 25.93
C ALA A 88 -78.39 3.31 24.68
N ALA A 89 -79.04 3.90 23.66
CA ALA A 89 -79.30 3.25 22.39
C ALA A 89 -78.02 2.93 21.62
N PHE A 90 -76.97 3.75 21.78
CA PHE A 90 -75.69 3.59 21.09
C PHE A 90 -74.55 3.12 22.00
N ALA A 91 -74.84 2.75 23.26
CA ALA A 91 -73.84 2.34 24.24
C ALA A 91 -72.95 1.17 23.75
N THR A 92 -71.73 1.09 24.28
CA THR A 92 -70.83 -0.04 24.04
C THR A 92 -71.41 -1.35 24.61
N GLY A 93 -70.97 -2.49 24.08
CA GLY A 93 -71.25 -3.81 24.67
C GLY A 93 -72.53 -4.53 24.23
N ALA A 94 -73.37 -4.00 23.34
CA ALA A 94 -74.43 -4.81 22.71
C ALA A 94 -74.65 -4.49 21.24
N GLY A 95 -74.67 -5.53 20.42
CA GLY A 95 -75.03 -5.50 19.00
C GLY A 95 -74.11 -4.67 18.11
N ASP A 96 -74.28 -4.85 16.80
CA ASP A 96 -73.67 -4.02 15.75
C ASP A 96 -74.71 -3.14 15.04
N ASP A 97 -75.93 -3.10 15.58
CA ASP A 97 -77.08 -2.44 14.99
C ASP A 97 -78.12 -2.05 16.05
N VAL A 98 -78.85 -0.97 15.75
CA VAL A 98 -79.96 -0.43 16.52
C VAL A 98 -81.08 -0.09 15.56
N VAL A 99 -82.26 -0.62 15.83
CA VAL A 99 -83.48 -0.26 15.12
C VAL A 99 -84.29 0.68 16.01
N ILE A 100 -84.66 1.84 15.48
CA ILE A 100 -85.44 2.83 16.20
C ILE A 100 -86.77 2.97 15.48
N VAL A 101 -87.87 2.87 16.22
CA VAL A 101 -89.23 2.85 15.69
C VAL A 101 -90.04 3.97 16.34
N LEU A 102 -90.77 4.72 15.51
CA LEU A 102 -91.79 5.67 15.91
C LEU A 102 -93.16 5.15 15.44
N LYS A 103 -94.16 5.10 16.31
CA LYS A 103 -95.49 4.56 15.98
C LYS A 103 -96.61 5.09 16.87
N GLY A 104 -97.85 4.76 16.48
CA GLY A 104 -99.03 4.78 17.36
C GLY A 104 -99.94 6.01 17.28
N ALA A 105 -99.45 7.14 16.75
CA ALA A 105 -100.30 8.31 16.53
C ALA A 105 -101.35 8.08 15.43
N THR A 106 -102.54 8.65 15.59
CA THR A 106 -103.61 8.55 14.58
C THR A 106 -103.21 9.20 13.26
N GLY A 107 -103.40 8.47 12.16
CA GLY A 107 -103.05 8.95 10.82
C GLY A 107 -101.56 8.90 10.51
N MET A 108 -100.73 8.22 11.34
CA MET A 108 -99.32 7.99 11.09
C MET A 108 -99.09 6.56 10.58
N VAL A 109 -98.31 6.41 9.51
CA VAL A 109 -97.67 5.12 9.18
C VAL A 109 -96.46 4.93 10.10
N GLN A 110 -96.25 3.71 10.61
CA GLN A 110 -95.07 3.39 11.42
C GLN A 110 -93.79 3.72 10.65
N ALA A 111 -92.88 4.45 11.30
CA ALA A 111 -91.59 4.82 10.73
C ALA A 111 -90.46 4.12 11.52
N SER A 112 -89.45 3.63 10.82
CA SER A 112 -88.28 2.98 11.42
C SER A 112 -86.99 3.45 10.76
N VAL A 113 -85.93 3.54 11.57
CA VAL A 113 -84.57 3.86 11.11
C VAL A 113 -83.61 2.83 11.68
N ASP A 114 -82.82 2.25 10.80
CA ASP A 114 -81.73 1.34 11.15
C ASP A 114 -80.40 2.12 11.23
N VAL A 115 -79.74 1.97 12.37
CA VAL A 115 -78.43 2.54 12.66
C VAL A 115 -77.43 1.40 12.83
N GLN A 116 -76.36 1.43 12.04
CA GLN A 116 -75.23 0.52 12.23
C GLN A 116 -74.29 1.09 13.31
N LEU A 117 -73.90 0.23 14.25
CA LEU A 117 -72.92 0.53 15.28
C LEU A 117 -71.57 -0.07 14.94
N VAL A 118 -70.56 0.79 14.77
CA VAL A 118 -69.18 0.39 14.47
C VAL A 118 -68.24 0.70 15.63
N ALA A 119 -67.12 -0.02 15.71
CA ALA A 119 -66.12 0.17 16.78
C ALA A 119 -65.20 1.39 16.54
N TRP A 120 -65.11 1.86 15.30
CA TRP A 120 -64.31 3.00 14.87
C TRP A 120 -65.18 4.25 14.73
N ASP A 121 -64.56 5.42 14.65
CA ASP A 121 -65.26 6.68 14.38
C ASP A 121 -65.35 6.97 12.87
N PRO A 122 -66.53 6.86 12.24
CA PRO A 122 -66.70 7.16 10.82
C PRO A 122 -66.58 8.62 10.44
N GLN A 123 -66.50 9.53 11.42
CA GLN A 123 -66.37 10.97 11.20
C GLN A 123 -65.01 11.52 11.63
N ASP A 124 -64.07 10.67 12.04
CA ASP A 124 -62.68 11.06 12.35
C ASP A 124 -61.97 11.53 11.08
N SER A 125 -61.53 12.80 11.10
CA SER A 125 -60.93 13.51 9.97
C SER A 125 -59.48 13.12 9.66
N VAL A 126 -58.85 12.28 10.47
CA VAL A 126 -57.43 11.93 10.35
C VAL A 126 -57.25 10.49 9.87
N ARG A 127 -57.86 9.52 10.56
CA ARG A 127 -57.58 8.08 10.37
C ARG A 127 -58.81 7.24 10.13
N ALA A 128 -59.96 7.87 9.86
CA ALA A 128 -61.25 7.19 9.86
C ALA A 128 -61.42 6.30 11.11
N GLY A 129 -60.98 6.80 12.27
CA GLY A 129 -61.14 6.15 13.56
C GLY A 129 -60.28 4.90 13.77
N LEU A 130 -59.34 4.57 12.86
CA LEU A 130 -58.45 3.43 13.01
C LEU A 130 -57.27 3.79 13.94
N THR A 131 -57.32 3.28 15.17
CA THR A 131 -56.36 3.58 16.24
C THR A 131 -54.93 3.09 15.95
N ALA A 132 -54.78 2.11 15.06
CA ALA A 132 -53.49 1.51 14.71
C ALA A 132 -52.69 2.29 13.64
N LEU A 133 -53.31 3.26 12.96
CA LEU A 133 -52.59 4.08 11.99
C LEU A 133 -51.91 5.27 12.68
N PRO A 134 -50.68 5.65 12.30
CA PRO A 134 -50.05 6.85 12.84
C PRO A 134 -50.77 8.15 12.43
N ASN A 135 -50.69 9.19 13.28
CA ASN A 135 -51.28 10.52 13.04
C ASN A 135 -50.31 11.46 12.30
N ALA A 136 -49.48 10.92 11.42
CA ALA A 136 -48.54 11.69 10.60
C ALA A 136 -48.67 11.21 9.16
N ALA A 137 -48.47 12.12 8.21
CA ALA A 137 -48.45 11.77 6.79
C ALA A 137 -47.42 10.65 6.57
N ALA A 138 -47.69 9.76 5.60
CA ALA A 138 -46.70 8.76 5.20
C ALA A 138 -45.35 9.44 4.93
N GLU A 139 -44.25 8.80 5.34
CA GLU A 139 -42.86 9.29 5.17
C GLU A 139 -42.48 10.50 6.06
N ALA A 140 -43.43 11.13 6.75
CA ALA A 140 -43.13 12.12 7.79
C ALA A 140 -42.65 11.45 9.08
N ALA A 141 -42.02 12.23 9.98
CA ALA A 141 -41.60 11.72 11.29
C ALA A 141 -42.79 11.13 12.08
N GLY A 142 -42.71 9.85 12.42
CA GLY A 142 -43.79 9.12 13.10
C GLY A 142 -44.94 8.69 12.20
N GLY A 143 -44.82 8.83 10.87
CA GLY A 143 -45.79 8.36 9.87
C GLY A 143 -45.61 6.89 9.50
N LEU A 144 -46.45 6.38 8.61
CA LEU A 144 -46.30 5.04 8.04
C LEU A 144 -45.09 5.01 7.08
N TYR A 145 -44.27 3.97 7.19
CA TYR A 145 -43.20 3.69 6.22
C TYR A 145 -43.76 3.19 4.89
N THR A 146 -43.22 3.70 3.79
CA THR A 146 -43.51 3.26 2.42
C THR A 146 -42.26 2.63 1.79
N ARG A 147 -42.44 1.90 0.69
CA ARG A 147 -41.33 1.32 -0.09
C ARG A 147 -40.89 2.29 -1.18
N GLY A 148 -39.59 2.43 -1.40
CA GLY A 148 -39.02 3.22 -2.49
C GLY A 148 -37.66 3.81 -2.15
N THR A 149 -37.22 4.78 -2.96
CA THR A 149 -35.90 5.42 -2.85
C THR A 149 -35.95 6.86 -2.33
N GLY A 150 -37.14 7.37 -2.00
CA GLY A 150 -37.35 8.69 -1.44
C GLY A 150 -36.97 8.81 0.05
N ALA A 151 -36.86 10.04 0.55
CA ALA A 151 -36.57 10.29 1.96
C ALA A 151 -37.69 9.72 2.86
N GLY A 152 -37.31 9.00 3.93
CA GLY A 152 -38.27 8.38 4.85
C GLY A 152 -38.87 7.04 4.36
N GLN A 153 -38.51 6.61 3.15
CA GLN A 153 -38.92 5.31 2.60
C GLN A 153 -37.93 4.20 2.99
N ILE A 154 -38.41 2.97 3.02
CA ILE A 154 -37.57 1.77 3.16
C ILE A 154 -37.09 1.36 1.77
N ASN A 155 -35.76 1.32 1.59
CA ASN A 155 -35.17 0.76 0.38
C ASN A 155 -35.28 -0.77 0.42
N GLN A 156 -36.12 -1.30 -0.47
CA GLN A 156 -36.40 -2.71 -0.62
C GLN A 156 -36.38 -3.02 -2.12
N ASP A 157 -35.17 -3.18 -2.67
CA ASP A 157 -34.90 -3.44 -4.08
C ASP A 157 -35.52 -4.78 -4.55
N ALA A 158 -35.67 -5.74 -3.64
CA ALA A 158 -36.37 -7.00 -3.85
C ALA A 158 -37.22 -7.39 -2.62
N ASN A 159 -38.29 -8.16 -2.84
CA ASN A 159 -39.08 -8.75 -1.76
C ASN A 159 -38.18 -9.67 -0.90
N GLY A 160 -37.73 -9.17 0.26
CA GLY A 160 -36.90 -9.92 1.22
C GLY A 160 -35.60 -9.22 1.64
N ARG A 161 -35.10 -8.24 0.88
CA ARG A 161 -33.93 -7.44 1.26
C ARG A 161 -34.39 -6.06 1.71
N VAL A 162 -34.12 -5.72 2.96
CA VAL A 162 -34.38 -4.38 3.51
C VAL A 162 -33.04 -3.78 3.89
N ASP A 163 -32.70 -2.64 3.27
CA ASP A 163 -31.53 -1.89 3.69
C ASP A 163 -31.87 -1.12 4.97
N ALA A 164 -31.30 -1.56 6.09
CA ALA A 164 -31.53 -0.95 7.40
C ALA A 164 -30.21 -0.43 7.99
N ASN A 165 -30.27 0.77 8.57
CA ASN A 165 -29.21 1.24 9.46
C ASN A 165 -29.47 0.68 10.87
N ALA A 166 -28.78 -0.41 11.22
CA ALA A 166 -28.95 -1.07 12.50
C ALA A 166 -28.28 -0.26 13.63
N LYS A 167 -29.06 0.21 14.61
CA LYS A 167 -28.56 0.84 15.85
C LYS A 167 -28.14 -0.19 16.91
N ALA A 168 -28.73 -1.39 16.84
CA ALA A 168 -28.50 -2.49 17.77
C ALA A 168 -28.74 -3.83 17.09
N TRP A 169 -27.99 -4.86 17.48
CA TRP A 169 -28.19 -6.27 17.10
C TRP A 169 -28.59 -7.07 18.33
N ALA A 170 -29.72 -7.78 18.24
CA ALA A 170 -30.31 -8.52 19.36
C ALA A 170 -30.43 -7.68 20.66
N GLY A 171 -30.75 -6.39 20.53
CA GLY A 171 -30.88 -5.45 21.65
C GLY A 171 -29.56 -4.88 22.19
N THR A 172 -28.42 -5.32 21.69
CA THR A 172 -27.10 -4.77 22.04
C THR A 172 -26.72 -3.68 21.04
N ALA A 173 -26.40 -2.48 21.52
CA ALA A 173 -25.96 -1.39 20.66
C ALA A 173 -24.75 -1.83 19.81
N THR A 174 -24.82 -1.58 18.51
CA THR A 174 -23.70 -1.84 17.60
C THR A 174 -22.71 -0.68 17.73
N THR A 175 -21.59 -0.91 18.38
CA THR A 175 -20.50 0.07 18.45
C THR A 175 -19.79 0.05 17.09
N LEU A 176 -19.77 1.20 16.40
CA LEU A 176 -19.14 1.35 15.10
C LEU A 176 -17.87 2.17 15.26
N THR A 177 -16.72 1.64 14.86
CA THR A 177 -15.48 2.42 14.76
C THR A 177 -15.23 2.70 13.28
N SER A 178 -15.26 3.98 12.89
CA SER A 178 -15.13 4.42 11.48
C SER A 178 -16.14 3.78 10.51
N GLY A 179 -17.35 3.46 10.99
CA GLY A 179 -18.41 2.87 10.17
C GLY A 179 -18.35 1.34 10.02
N LEU A 180 -17.40 0.66 10.69
CA LEU A 180 -17.35 -0.80 10.74
C LEU A 180 -17.91 -1.33 12.07
N PRO A 181 -18.71 -2.40 12.07
CA PRO A 181 -19.21 -3.04 13.29
C PRO A 181 -18.09 -3.72 14.06
N ASP A 182 -18.10 -3.55 15.38
CA ASP A 182 -17.20 -4.25 16.30
C ASP A 182 -17.64 -5.73 16.40
N VAL A 183 -16.95 -6.62 15.70
CA VAL A 183 -17.29 -8.06 15.63
C VAL A 183 -16.65 -8.80 16.79
N ASN A 184 -17.46 -9.26 17.75
CA ASN A 184 -16.97 -10.12 18.82
C ASN A 184 -16.46 -11.46 18.25
N MET A 185 -15.15 -11.70 18.36
CA MET A 185 -14.40 -12.81 17.78
C MET A 185 -14.77 -14.23 18.29
N LYS A 186 -15.76 -14.38 19.18
CA LYS A 186 -16.08 -15.66 19.84
C LYS A 186 -16.43 -16.82 18.87
N THR A 187 -16.78 -16.52 17.62
CA THR A 187 -17.18 -17.50 16.58
C THR A 187 -16.50 -17.31 15.23
N ILE A 188 -15.42 -16.53 15.12
CA ILE A 188 -14.62 -16.53 13.87
C ILE A 188 -13.78 -17.81 13.86
N THR A 189 -14.33 -18.86 13.25
CA THR A 189 -13.65 -20.15 13.06
C THR A 189 -12.38 -19.96 12.23
N ALA A 190 -11.30 -20.65 12.61
CA ALA A 190 -10.05 -20.70 11.87
C ALA A 190 -10.32 -21.08 10.39
N GLY A 191 -10.06 -20.15 9.46
CA GLY A 191 -10.31 -20.33 8.03
C GLY A 191 -10.85 -19.09 7.31
N ILE A 192 -11.52 -18.17 8.01
CA ILE A 192 -12.02 -16.91 7.41
C ILE A 192 -10.93 -15.84 7.31
N ILE A 193 -9.96 -15.84 8.24
CA ILE A 193 -8.83 -14.93 8.20
C ILE A 193 -7.78 -15.48 7.22
N ALA A 194 -7.89 -15.11 5.94
CA ALA A 194 -6.88 -15.43 4.93
C ALA A 194 -5.58 -14.64 5.21
N ALA A 195 -4.41 -15.24 5.01
CA ALA A 195 -3.11 -14.62 5.30
C ALA A 195 -2.90 -13.24 4.63
N ALA A 196 -3.58 -12.98 3.50
CA ALA A 196 -3.54 -11.70 2.78
C ALA A 196 -4.30 -10.54 3.46
N SER A 197 -5.07 -10.81 4.51
CA SER A 197 -5.92 -9.79 5.19
C SER A 197 -5.17 -8.95 6.22
N PHE A 198 -3.91 -9.28 6.50
CA PHE A 198 -3.03 -8.45 7.31
C PHE A 198 -2.19 -7.57 6.41
N ALA A 199 -2.25 -6.25 6.60
CA ALA A 199 -1.32 -5.33 5.95
C ALA A 199 0.13 -5.73 6.24
N ALA A 200 1.05 -5.44 5.32
CA ALA A 200 2.48 -5.59 5.58
C ALA A 200 2.82 -4.92 6.93
N ASN A 201 3.50 -5.67 7.80
CA ASN A 201 3.89 -5.26 9.17
C ASN A 201 2.78 -5.26 10.24
N ALA A 202 1.53 -5.66 9.94
CA ALA A 202 0.47 -5.72 10.96
C ALA A 202 0.74 -6.77 12.06
N LEU A 203 1.56 -7.79 11.77
CA LEU A 203 2.02 -8.79 12.73
C LEU A 203 3.40 -8.49 13.32
N ASP A 204 4.07 -7.44 12.85
CA ASP A 204 5.40 -7.03 13.32
C ASP A 204 5.33 -6.51 14.78
N ALA A 205 4.20 -5.87 15.12
CA ALA A 205 3.90 -5.40 16.48
C ALA A 205 3.73 -6.55 17.51
N VAL A 206 3.32 -7.74 17.06
CA VAL A 206 3.05 -8.90 17.95
C VAL A 206 4.35 -9.47 18.52
N TRP A 207 5.47 -9.27 17.82
CA TRP A 207 6.79 -9.77 18.23
C TRP A 207 7.69 -8.68 18.83
N SER A 208 7.37 -7.40 18.62
CA SER A 208 8.17 -6.29 19.15
C SER A 208 7.76 -5.81 20.55
N THR A 209 6.54 -6.14 21.02
CA THR A 209 5.96 -5.45 22.20
C THR A 209 5.72 -6.35 23.43
N ALA A 210 5.73 -7.68 23.31
CA ALA A 210 5.50 -8.56 24.47
C ALA A 210 6.33 -9.86 24.43
N THR A 211 6.97 -10.17 25.57
CA THR A 211 7.62 -11.46 25.82
C THR A 211 6.58 -12.58 25.76
N ARG A 212 6.67 -13.47 24.75
CA ARG A 212 5.84 -14.68 24.71
C ARG A 212 6.54 -15.82 25.44
N VAL A 213 5.89 -16.37 26.45
CA VAL A 213 6.26 -17.67 27.03
C VAL A 213 5.60 -18.76 26.17
N LEU A 214 6.40 -19.50 25.40
CA LEU A 214 5.94 -20.70 24.70
C LEU A 214 5.64 -21.78 25.75
N THR A 215 4.39 -21.84 26.20
CA THR A 215 3.99 -22.69 27.34
C THR A 215 3.87 -24.18 26.98
N ALA A 216 3.95 -24.52 25.69
CA ALA A 216 4.11 -25.90 25.23
C ALA A 216 5.44 -25.97 24.49
N GLY A 217 6.32 -26.91 24.83
CA GLY A 217 7.67 -27.10 24.27
C GLY A 217 7.75 -27.43 22.78
N THR A 218 6.99 -26.72 21.94
CA THR A 218 7.04 -26.74 20.49
C THR A 218 8.04 -25.68 20.04
N ASN A 219 9.15 -26.12 19.46
CA ASN A 219 10.17 -25.22 18.91
C ASN A 219 9.60 -24.36 17.78
N ILE A 220 10.00 -23.09 17.71
CA ILE A 220 9.77 -22.25 16.53
C ILE A 220 10.69 -22.78 15.42
N ALA A 221 10.11 -23.38 14.39
CA ALA A 221 10.85 -23.77 13.20
C ALA A 221 11.14 -22.52 12.34
N LEU A 222 12.32 -21.92 12.53
CA LEU A 222 12.79 -20.84 11.67
C LEU A 222 13.50 -21.44 10.45
N ALA A 223 13.18 -20.94 9.26
CA ALA A 223 13.90 -21.33 8.06
C ALA A 223 15.39 -20.99 8.21
N LYS A 224 16.25 -21.81 7.60
CA LYS A 224 17.70 -21.56 7.52
C LYS A 224 17.93 -20.17 6.90
N GLY A 225 18.60 -19.27 7.64
CA GLY A 225 18.87 -17.88 7.23
C GLY A 225 17.93 -16.81 7.80
N THR A 226 16.85 -17.18 8.50
CA THR A 226 16.03 -16.24 9.29
C THR A 226 16.44 -16.33 10.76
N GLY A 227 17.34 -15.45 11.18
CA GLY A 227 18.01 -15.50 12.48
C GLY A 227 17.06 -15.49 13.68
N VAL A 228 17.36 -16.34 14.67
CA VAL A 228 16.89 -16.17 16.06
C VAL A 228 17.71 -15.01 16.64
N THR A 229 17.08 -13.88 16.95
CA THR A 229 17.78 -12.75 17.57
C THR A 229 18.25 -13.04 19.00
N GLY A 230 17.79 -14.14 19.61
CA GLY A 230 18.18 -14.61 20.94
C GLY A 230 19.42 -15.51 21.03
N PHE A 231 20.14 -15.76 19.93
CA PHE A 231 21.51 -16.34 20.02
C PHE A 231 22.60 -15.26 20.14
N ASN A 232 22.23 -13.98 20.09
CA ASN A 232 23.18 -12.85 20.16
C ASN A 232 23.39 -12.32 21.60
N ASP A 233 22.80 -12.97 22.61
CA ASP A 233 22.92 -12.58 24.02
C ASP A 233 23.90 -13.45 24.81
N LEU A 234 24.52 -14.47 24.21
CA LEU A 234 25.62 -15.18 24.86
C LEU A 234 26.84 -14.25 24.87
N SER A 235 27.07 -13.61 26.00
CA SER A 235 28.31 -12.88 26.25
C SER A 235 29.50 -13.82 26.06
N ALA A 236 30.68 -13.26 25.74
CA ALA A 236 31.91 -14.06 25.69
C ALA A 236 32.14 -14.84 27.01
N ALA A 237 31.65 -14.33 28.14
CA ALA A 237 31.73 -15.02 29.43
C ALA A 237 30.86 -16.29 29.48
N GLU A 238 29.64 -16.24 28.94
CA GLU A 238 28.74 -17.40 28.91
C GLU A 238 29.22 -18.47 27.93
N VAL A 239 29.76 -18.05 26.78
CA VAL A 239 30.41 -18.97 25.83
C VAL A 239 31.62 -19.64 26.46
N ASN A 240 32.46 -18.89 27.19
CA ASN A 240 33.62 -19.44 27.88
C ASN A 240 33.23 -20.38 29.03
N ALA A 241 32.18 -20.06 29.79
CA ALA A 241 31.69 -20.92 30.87
C ALA A 241 31.17 -22.27 30.35
N GLU A 242 30.47 -22.27 29.21
CA GLU A 242 30.03 -23.51 28.55
C GLU A 242 31.21 -24.31 28.01
N ALA A 243 32.20 -23.64 27.40
CA ALA A 243 33.43 -24.29 26.94
C ALA A 243 34.22 -24.92 28.10
N ASP A 244 34.34 -24.24 29.23
CA ASP A 244 34.99 -24.75 30.44
C ASP A 244 34.24 -25.97 31.00
N THR A 245 32.90 -25.92 30.99
CA THR A 245 32.04 -27.03 31.41
C THR A 245 32.22 -28.23 30.49
N ALA A 246 32.23 -28.02 29.17
CA ALA A 246 32.44 -29.07 28.18
C ALA A 246 33.84 -29.72 28.31
N LEU A 247 34.88 -28.92 28.56
CA LEU A 247 36.23 -29.44 28.86
C LEU A 247 36.24 -30.24 30.16
N SER A 248 35.49 -29.80 31.18
CA SER A 248 35.32 -30.52 32.43
C SER A 248 34.59 -31.85 32.27
N ASP A 249 33.52 -31.89 31.47
CA ASP A 249 32.73 -33.10 31.21
C ASP A 249 33.48 -34.11 30.33
N ALA A 250 34.22 -33.63 29.33
CA ALA A 250 35.21 -34.44 28.61
C ALA A 250 36.38 -34.89 29.53
N GLY A 251 36.42 -34.38 30.76
CA GLY A 251 37.43 -34.61 31.77
C GLY A 251 38.81 -34.13 31.34
N VAL A 252 38.93 -33.21 30.39
CA VAL A 252 40.19 -32.55 30.03
C VAL A 252 40.47 -31.42 31.03
N THR A 253 40.31 -31.72 32.32
CA THR A 253 40.65 -30.83 33.42
C THR A 253 42.11 -31.02 33.80
N SER A 254 42.65 -30.10 34.60
CA SER A 254 43.98 -30.23 35.22
C SER A 254 44.16 -31.59 35.93
N VAL A 255 43.08 -32.23 36.38
CA VAL A 255 43.11 -33.57 37.01
C VAL A 255 43.46 -34.68 36.02
N ARG A 256 42.90 -34.68 34.79
CA ARG A 256 43.29 -35.69 33.79
C ARG A 256 44.65 -35.40 33.18
N GLN A 257 45.06 -34.13 33.06
CA GLN A 257 46.45 -33.80 32.69
C GLN A 257 47.43 -34.30 33.75
N ALA A 258 47.13 -34.10 35.04
CA ALA A 258 47.92 -34.66 36.13
C ALA A 258 47.90 -36.20 36.16
N HIS A 259 46.76 -36.84 35.85
CA HIS A 259 46.69 -38.29 35.71
C HIS A 259 47.45 -38.79 34.47
N LEU A 260 47.44 -38.06 33.36
CA LEU A 260 48.20 -38.41 32.16
C LEU A 260 49.70 -38.28 32.44
N ASP A 261 50.14 -37.21 33.10
CA ASP A 261 51.54 -37.05 33.55
C ASP A 261 51.94 -38.11 34.57
N ALA A 262 51.05 -38.49 35.49
CA ALA A 262 51.30 -39.55 36.46
C ALA A 262 51.31 -40.95 35.81
N ASP A 263 50.41 -41.24 34.86
CA ASP A 263 50.40 -42.49 34.09
C ASP A 263 51.62 -42.57 33.17
N VAL A 264 52.01 -41.47 32.51
CA VAL A 264 53.21 -41.40 31.67
C VAL A 264 54.47 -41.51 32.54
N SER A 265 54.53 -40.86 33.70
CA SER A 265 55.67 -40.94 34.63
C SER A 265 55.77 -42.30 35.32
N SER A 266 54.65 -42.97 35.63
CA SER A 266 54.66 -44.31 36.23
C SER A 266 54.92 -45.42 35.20
N ARG A 267 54.59 -45.19 33.92
CA ARG A 267 55.03 -46.04 32.80
C ARG A 267 56.45 -45.75 32.35
N SER A 268 57.03 -44.63 32.78
CA SER A 268 58.43 -44.29 32.56
C SER A 268 59.31 -44.94 33.63
N THR A 269 60.15 -45.88 33.22
CA THR A 269 61.29 -46.33 34.04
C THR A 269 62.40 -45.27 34.15
N TYR A 270 62.23 -44.12 33.50
CA TYR A 270 63.22 -43.06 33.44
C TYR A 270 63.00 -42.06 34.58
N ALA A 271 63.68 -42.29 35.70
CA ALA A 271 63.77 -41.32 36.78
C ALA A 271 64.70 -40.18 36.34
N GLY A 272 64.18 -38.96 36.21
CA GLY A 272 64.83 -37.76 35.68
C GLY A 272 66.01 -37.19 36.47
N ALA A 273 66.90 -38.03 36.99
CA ALA A 273 68.19 -37.67 37.56
C ALA A 273 69.19 -38.84 37.42
N ASP A 274 69.61 -39.14 36.19
CA ASP A 274 70.54 -40.24 35.95
C ASP A 274 72.01 -39.83 36.14
N THR A 275 72.52 -39.98 37.37
CA THR A 275 73.98 -39.94 37.67
C THR A 275 74.59 -41.34 37.88
N ALA A 276 73.78 -42.40 38.03
CA ALA A 276 74.28 -43.76 38.29
C ALA A 276 74.27 -44.67 37.05
N GLY A 277 73.25 -44.58 36.20
CA GLY A 277 73.11 -45.30 34.94
C GLY A 277 74.08 -44.81 33.87
N THR A 278 74.20 -43.50 33.66
CA THR A 278 75.19 -42.89 32.76
C THR A 278 76.62 -43.22 33.18
N THR A 279 76.97 -43.09 34.46
CA THR A 279 78.31 -43.44 34.99
C THR A 279 78.61 -44.94 34.84
N THR A 280 77.63 -45.81 35.08
CA THR A 280 77.78 -47.26 34.91
C THR A 280 77.91 -47.63 33.43
N LEU A 281 77.14 -47.00 32.54
CA LEU A 281 77.27 -47.19 31.09
C LEU A 281 78.63 -46.68 30.60
N LEU A 282 79.07 -45.49 31.01
CA LEU A 282 80.37 -44.92 30.64
C LEU A 282 81.52 -45.78 31.17
N SER A 283 81.43 -46.30 32.40
CA SER A 283 82.45 -47.19 32.96
C SER A 283 82.51 -48.52 32.24
N ARG A 284 81.36 -49.16 31.98
CA ARG A 284 81.28 -50.40 31.19
C ARG A 284 81.80 -50.20 29.77
N LEU A 285 81.39 -49.13 29.11
CA LEU A 285 81.81 -48.79 27.76
C LEU A 285 83.31 -48.48 27.72
N THR A 286 83.84 -47.75 28.71
CA THR A 286 85.27 -47.43 28.79
C THR A 286 86.12 -48.68 29.03
N ASN A 287 85.74 -49.56 29.95
CA ASN A 287 86.47 -50.81 30.21
C ASN A 287 86.39 -51.78 29.03
N THR A 288 85.22 -51.91 28.40
CA THR A 288 85.06 -52.74 27.19
C THR A 288 85.87 -52.18 26.04
N ARG A 289 85.85 -50.86 25.83
CA ARG A 289 86.64 -50.18 24.80
C ARG A 289 88.14 -50.33 25.05
N ALA A 290 88.59 -50.21 26.31
CA ALA A 290 90.00 -50.39 26.66
C ALA A 290 90.49 -51.80 26.30
N GLY A 291 89.76 -52.85 26.73
CA GLY A 291 90.11 -54.22 26.37
C GLY A 291 90.09 -54.50 24.87
N LEU A 292 89.11 -53.95 24.13
CA LEU A 292 89.08 -54.07 22.66
C LEU A 292 90.24 -53.33 21.98
N LEU A 293 90.66 -52.19 22.51
CA LEU A 293 91.80 -51.43 21.98
C LEU A 293 93.12 -52.14 22.26
N ASP A 294 93.30 -52.73 23.44
CA ASP A 294 94.48 -53.53 23.77
C ASP A 294 94.59 -54.76 22.86
N HIS A 295 93.45 -55.43 22.58
CA HIS A 295 93.41 -56.54 21.61
C HIS A 295 93.72 -56.07 20.19
N LEU A 296 93.17 -54.93 19.77
CA LEU A 296 93.43 -54.39 18.44
C LEU A 296 94.91 -54.01 18.28
N ASP A 297 95.53 -53.41 19.29
CA ASP A 297 96.95 -53.03 19.27
C ASP A 297 97.86 -54.27 19.19
N ALA A 298 97.55 -55.30 19.98
CA ALA A 298 98.27 -56.58 19.94
C ALA A 298 98.13 -57.27 18.56
N ASP A 299 96.94 -57.26 17.98
CA ASP A 299 96.66 -57.90 16.69
C ASP A 299 97.30 -57.13 15.52
N ILE A 300 97.25 -55.80 15.54
CA ILE A 300 97.94 -54.94 14.56
C ILE A 300 99.46 -55.10 14.68
N SER A 301 100.02 -55.09 15.90
CA SER A 301 101.45 -55.26 16.13
C SER A 301 101.94 -56.63 15.65
N SER A 302 101.16 -57.69 15.88
CA SER A 302 101.41 -59.04 15.35
C SER A 302 101.37 -59.10 13.82
N ARG A 303 100.36 -58.48 13.20
CA ARG A 303 100.22 -58.42 11.74
C ARG A 303 101.32 -57.60 11.08
N MET A 304 101.73 -56.48 11.71
CA MET A 304 102.83 -55.64 11.23
C MET A 304 104.17 -56.37 11.26
N ALA A 305 104.45 -57.13 12.33
CA ALA A 305 105.65 -57.94 12.43
C ALA A 305 105.67 -59.12 11.43
N THR A 306 104.51 -59.65 11.06
CA THR A 306 104.39 -60.79 10.13
C THR A 306 104.51 -60.40 8.66
N PHE A 307 104.10 -59.18 8.28
CA PHE A 307 104.02 -58.75 6.86
C PHE A 307 105.20 -57.93 6.34
N SER A 308 106.32 -57.82 7.07
CA SER A 308 107.49 -56.99 6.68
C SER A 308 107.05 -55.61 6.18
N TYR A 309 106.15 -54.95 6.92
CA TYR A 309 105.59 -53.67 6.52
C TYR A 309 106.69 -52.62 6.35
N THR A 310 106.90 -52.20 5.12
CA THR A 310 107.66 -50.98 4.82
C THR A 310 106.70 -49.81 4.98
N ALA A 311 107.04 -48.86 5.85
CA ALA A 311 106.26 -47.65 6.05
C ALA A 311 106.00 -46.92 4.71
N PRO A 312 104.88 -46.19 4.58
CA PRO A 312 104.57 -45.44 3.37
C PRO A 312 105.73 -44.49 3.06
N LEU A 313 106.06 -44.35 1.77
CA LEU A 313 107.14 -43.47 1.32
C LEU A 313 107.01 -42.11 2.00
N ASP A 314 108.10 -41.62 2.60
CA ASP A 314 108.10 -40.28 3.18
C ASP A 314 107.80 -39.23 2.10
N ALA A 315 107.63 -37.97 2.50
CA ALA A 315 107.29 -36.92 1.54
C ALA A 315 108.30 -36.83 0.38
N ALA A 316 109.57 -37.16 0.59
CA ALA A 316 110.57 -37.21 -0.49
C ALA A 316 110.38 -38.42 -1.39
N GLY A 317 110.18 -39.60 -0.81
CA GLY A 317 109.92 -40.83 -1.55
C GLY A 317 108.64 -40.76 -2.40
N THR A 318 107.57 -40.13 -1.88
CA THR A 318 106.33 -39.90 -2.64
C THR A 318 106.58 -38.97 -3.81
N ARG A 319 107.33 -37.87 -3.63
CA ARG A 319 107.67 -36.94 -4.72
C ARG A 319 108.47 -37.60 -5.84
N SER A 320 109.44 -38.46 -5.50
CA SER A 320 110.17 -39.25 -6.50
C SER A 320 109.27 -40.22 -7.26
N ALA A 321 108.33 -40.88 -6.59
CA ALA A 321 107.39 -41.80 -7.25
C ALA A 321 106.42 -41.08 -8.21
N LEU A 322 106.05 -39.83 -7.91
CA LEU A 322 105.17 -38.99 -8.73
C LEU A 322 105.91 -38.16 -9.80
N GLY A 323 107.24 -38.27 -9.90
CA GLY A 323 108.03 -37.51 -10.86
C GLY A 323 108.08 -35.99 -10.59
N LEU A 324 107.81 -35.57 -9.35
CA LEU A 324 107.82 -34.17 -8.94
C LEU A 324 109.24 -33.75 -8.54
N ALA A 325 109.85 -32.84 -9.30
CA ALA A 325 111.24 -32.43 -9.08
C ALA A 325 111.47 -31.54 -7.84
N SER A 326 110.41 -30.98 -7.23
CA SER A 326 110.52 -30.08 -6.07
C SER A 326 109.41 -30.30 -5.03
N ALA A 327 109.66 -29.81 -3.81
CA ALA A 327 108.89 -30.13 -2.60
C ALA A 327 107.62 -29.31 -2.38
N ASN A 328 107.46 -28.16 -3.04
CA ASN A 328 106.25 -27.35 -2.95
C ASN A 328 105.68 -27.03 -4.33
N PHE A 329 104.34 -26.95 -4.39
CA PHE A 329 103.60 -26.62 -5.60
C PHE A 329 104.04 -25.28 -6.20
N ASP A 330 104.40 -24.31 -5.35
CA ASP A 330 104.87 -23.00 -5.79
C ASP A 330 106.13 -23.09 -6.65
N THR A 331 107.07 -23.98 -6.34
CA THR A 331 108.28 -24.18 -7.16
C THR A 331 107.98 -24.90 -8.47
N GLN A 332 107.00 -25.82 -8.48
CA GLN A 332 106.55 -26.46 -9.72
C GLN A 332 105.80 -25.47 -10.63
N ILE A 333 104.95 -24.63 -10.05
CA ILE A 333 104.21 -23.55 -10.73
C ILE A 333 105.17 -22.48 -11.26
N ALA A 334 106.21 -22.11 -10.49
CA ALA A 334 107.23 -21.18 -10.96
C ALA A 334 108.03 -21.72 -12.16
N THR A 335 108.27 -23.03 -12.20
CA THR A 335 108.96 -23.67 -13.34
C THR A 335 108.04 -23.76 -14.58
N LEU A 336 106.75 -24.03 -14.40
CA LEU A 336 105.71 -24.00 -15.45
C LEU A 336 105.47 -22.57 -15.99
N ALA A 337 105.58 -21.55 -15.14
CA ALA A 337 105.43 -20.15 -15.52
C ALA A 337 106.56 -19.63 -16.43
N THR A 338 107.69 -20.36 -16.53
CA THR A 338 108.90 -19.88 -17.22
C THR A 338 109.25 -20.67 -18.50
N SER A 339 108.46 -21.67 -18.92
CA SER A 339 108.79 -22.49 -20.10
C SER A 339 107.57 -22.81 -20.95
N ALA A 340 107.43 -22.14 -22.10
CA ALA A 340 106.67 -22.52 -23.30
C ALA A 340 105.17 -22.93 -23.19
N ALA A 341 104.62 -23.11 -21.99
CA ALA A 341 103.26 -23.60 -21.75
C ALA A 341 102.22 -22.46 -21.67
N LEU A 342 102.65 -21.19 -21.53
CA LEU A 342 101.74 -20.04 -21.47
C LEU A 342 101.22 -19.60 -22.86
N THR A 343 101.84 -20.05 -23.95
CA THR A 343 101.34 -19.79 -25.32
C THR A 343 100.07 -20.59 -25.63
N ALA A 344 99.79 -21.70 -24.93
CA ALA A 344 98.58 -22.50 -25.11
C ALA A 344 97.38 -22.02 -24.27
N LEU A 345 97.59 -21.20 -23.24
CA LEU A 345 96.52 -20.67 -22.40
C LEU A 345 95.94 -19.34 -22.94
N GLN A 346 96.73 -18.61 -23.73
CA GLN A 346 96.27 -17.42 -24.45
C GLN A 346 95.28 -17.76 -25.59
N SER A 347 95.22 -19.03 -26.03
CA SER A 347 94.24 -19.56 -26.99
C SER A 347 93.00 -20.19 -26.34
N HIS A 348 92.84 -20.16 -25.01
CA HIS A 348 91.63 -20.64 -24.33
C HIS A 348 90.84 -19.55 -23.61
N GLY A 349 91.45 -18.39 -23.34
CA GLY A 349 90.75 -17.21 -22.81
C GLY A 349 89.92 -16.43 -23.83
N ASP A 350 90.05 -16.73 -25.13
CA ASP A 350 89.29 -16.13 -26.26
C ASP A 350 88.25 -17.11 -26.85
N SER A 351 88.04 -18.26 -26.21
CA SER A 351 87.18 -19.33 -26.75
C SER A 351 86.13 -19.83 -25.76
N THR A 352 85.98 -19.16 -24.62
CA THR A 352 84.92 -19.48 -23.67
C THR A 352 84.06 -18.29 -23.24
N TRP A 353 84.37 -17.06 -23.67
CA TRP A 353 83.45 -15.91 -23.85
C TRP A 353 83.95 -15.09 -25.05
N SER A 354 83.44 -15.41 -26.22
CA SER A 354 83.77 -14.68 -27.46
C SER A 354 83.05 -13.33 -27.45
N THR A 355 83.58 -12.30 -28.11
CA THR A 355 82.80 -11.10 -28.46
C THR A 355 81.50 -11.39 -29.21
N ALA A 356 81.32 -12.64 -29.68
CA ALA A 356 80.04 -13.20 -30.15
C ALA A 356 78.97 -13.29 -29.05
N ASP A 357 79.30 -13.67 -27.81
CA ASP A 357 78.28 -13.91 -26.76
C ASP A 357 77.62 -12.62 -26.24
N VAL A 358 78.22 -11.45 -26.50
CA VAL A 358 77.63 -10.12 -26.25
C VAL A 358 77.02 -9.53 -27.53
N SER A 359 77.42 -9.98 -28.72
CA SER A 359 76.76 -9.66 -30.00
C SER A 359 75.56 -10.56 -30.31
N ASP A 360 75.40 -11.67 -29.60
CA ASP A 360 74.30 -12.63 -29.74
C ASP A 360 73.06 -12.26 -28.88
N LEU A 361 73.11 -11.11 -28.19
CA LEU A 361 71.90 -10.46 -27.69
C LEU A 361 71.18 -9.80 -28.87
N PRO A 362 69.96 -10.23 -29.23
CA PRO A 362 69.31 -9.75 -30.45
C PRO A 362 69.11 -8.24 -30.38
N THR A 363 69.67 -7.52 -31.35
CA THR A 363 69.35 -6.11 -31.56
C THR A 363 67.88 -5.95 -31.91
N ASN A 364 67.31 -4.76 -31.73
CA ASN A 364 65.90 -4.50 -32.09
C ASN A 364 65.60 -4.83 -33.57
N ALA A 365 66.60 -4.77 -34.46
CA ALA A 365 66.49 -5.16 -35.85
C ALA A 365 66.47 -6.70 -36.04
N GLU A 366 67.27 -7.43 -35.27
CA GLU A 366 67.28 -8.90 -35.27
C GLU A 366 66.03 -9.48 -34.61
N LEU A 367 65.52 -8.85 -33.55
CA LEU A 367 64.23 -9.19 -32.93
C LEU A 367 63.06 -8.99 -33.90
N ALA A 368 63.08 -7.92 -34.71
CA ALA A 368 62.09 -7.69 -35.75
C ALA A 368 62.16 -8.73 -36.88
N THR A 369 63.37 -9.19 -37.23
CA THR A 369 63.60 -10.22 -38.26
C THR A 369 63.24 -11.61 -37.74
N ALA A 370 63.54 -11.93 -36.48
CA ALA A 370 63.16 -13.18 -35.83
C ALA A 370 61.65 -13.30 -35.63
N LEU A 371 60.95 -12.19 -35.37
CA LEU A 371 59.49 -12.15 -35.33
C LEU A 371 58.88 -12.34 -36.72
N ALA A 372 59.54 -11.87 -37.79
CA ALA A 372 59.12 -12.10 -39.17
C ALA A 372 59.40 -13.53 -39.69
N GLY A 373 60.29 -14.28 -39.01
CA GLY A 373 60.65 -15.67 -39.33
C GLY A 373 60.15 -16.72 -38.33
N ALA A 374 59.41 -16.32 -37.29
CA ALA A 374 58.75 -17.25 -36.37
C ALA A 374 57.76 -18.13 -37.14
N ASP A 375 57.67 -19.43 -36.81
CA ASP A 375 56.84 -20.40 -37.55
C ASP A 375 55.45 -19.82 -37.86
N ASP A 376 55.10 -19.85 -39.15
CA ASP A 376 53.94 -19.16 -39.74
C ASP A 376 52.67 -19.49 -38.96
N ALA A 377 52.57 -20.70 -38.39
CA ALA A 377 51.44 -21.11 -37.57
C ALA A 377 51.31 -20.33 -36.25
N THR A 378 52.41 -19.98 -35.60
CA THR A 378 52.40 -19.29 -34.30
C THR A 378 52.20 -17.79 -34.48
N LEU A 379 52.86 -17.21 -35.49
CA LEU A 379 52.69 -15.81 -35.83
C LEU A 379 51.31 -15.56 -36.47
N ALA A 380 50.80 -16.49 -37.30
CA ALA A 380 49.42 -16.46 -37.79
C ALA A 380 48.40 -16.72 -36.68
N ALA A 381 48.70 -17.53 -35.66
CA ALA A 381 47.79 -17.71 -34.52
C ALA A 381 47.70 -16.42 -33.68
N ILE A 382 48.81 -15.75 -33.42
CA ILE A 382 48.83 -14.48 -32.69
C ILE A 382 48.20 -13.35 -33.52
N ALA A 383 48.48 -13.30 -34.83
CA ALA A 383 47.85 -12.35 -35.74
C ALA A 383 46.36 -12.64 -35.95
N SER A 384 45.94 -13.90 -35.99
CA SER A 384 44.54 -14.33 -36.07
C SER A 384 43.78 -14.01 -34.78
N LEU A 385 44.42 -14.18 -33.62
CA LEU A 385 43.84 -13.79 -32.34
C LEU A 385 43.69 -12.27 -32.25
N SER A 386 44.71 -11.51 -32.64
CA SER A 386 44.70 -10.04 -32.68
C SER A 386 43.66 -9.50 -33.68
N SER A 387 43.60 -10.10 -34.87
CA SER A 387 42.60 -9.85 -35.91
C SER A 387 41.19 -10.19 -35.43
N GLY A 388 41.00 -11.33 -34.77
CA GLY A 388 39.71 -11.78 -34.23
C GLY A 388 39.21 -10.88 -33.10
N ILE A 389 40.08 -10.42 -32.22
CA ILE A 389 39.75 -9.45 -31.17
C ILE A 389 39.36 -8.10 -31.81
N SER A 390 40.15 -7.61 -32.78
CA SER A 390 39.86 -6.35 -33.47
C SER A 390 38.54 -6.43 -34.27
N ALA A 391 38.31 -7.52 -34.99
CA ALA A 391 37.07 -7.77 -35.71
C ALA A 391 35.86 -7.91 -34.77
N SER A 392 36.03 -8.48 -33.58
CA SER A 392 34.98 -8.55 -32.56
C SER A 392 34.59 -7.15 -32.08
N PHE A 393 35.56 -6.27 -31.81
CA PHE A 393 35.30 -4.87 -31.46
C PHE A 393 34.64 -4.08 -32.61
N THR A 394 35.10 -4.25 -33.85
CA THR A 394 34.48 -3.62 -35.03
C THR A 394 33.08 -4.17 -35.28
N SER A 395 32.84 -5.46 -35.07
CA SER A 395 31.50 -6.06 -35.19
C SER A 395 30.56 -5.55 -34.12
N LEU A 396 31.03 -5.32 -32.89
CA LEU A 396 30.22 -4.75 -31.82
C LEU A 396 29.85 -3.29 -32.11
N ALA A 397 30.80 -2.51 -32.64
CA ALA A 397 30.56 -1.14 -33.11
C ALA A 397 29.58 -1.12 -34.29
N SER A 398 29.81 -1.94 -35.32
CA SER A 398 28.95 -2.02 -36.51
C SER A 398 27.56 -2.62 -36.21
N TYR A 399 27.46 -3.57 -35.27
CA TYR A 399 26.19 -4.12 -34.78
C TYR A 399 25.41 -3.04 -34.02
N GLY A 400 26.09 -2.25 -33.19
CA GLY A 400 25.54 -1.04 -32.59
C GLY A 400 24.99 -0.10 -33.66
N ASP A 401 25.81 0.31 -34.63
CA ASP A 401 25.46 1.31 -35.65
C ASP A 401 24.36 0.84 -36.63
N SER A 402 24.37 -0.44 -37.04
CA SER A 402 23.33 -1.01 -37.93
C SER A 402 22.02 -1.34 -37.20
N HIS A 403 22.05 -1.69 -35.91
CA HIS A 403 20.80 -1.89 -35.17
C HIS A 403 20.22 -0.62 -34.58
N TRP A 404 21.01 0.41 -34.26
CA TRP A 404 20.46 1.70 -33.83
C TRP A 404 19.72 2.43 -34.96
N SER A 405 20.12 2.21 -36.22
CA SER A 405 19.53 2.85 -37.40
C SER A 405 18.25 2.17 -37.91
N THR A 406 17.93 0.97 -37.40
CA THR A 406 16.73 0.19 -37.76
C THR A 406 15.90 -0.24 -36.54
N ALA A 407 16.30 0.14 -35.32
CA ALA A 407 15.57 -0.12 -34.09
C ALA A 407 14.22 0.63 -34.10
N THR A 408 13.15 -0.07 -34.44
CA THR A 408 11.79 0.44 -34.29
C THR A 408 11.42 0.44 -32.80
N GLY A 409 11.26 1.63 -32.23
CA GLY A 409 10.93 1.84 -30.81
C GLY A 409 11.61 3.07 -30.19
N PHE A 410 12.68 3.58 -30.82
CA PHE A 410 13.34 4.82 -30.44
C PHE A 410 13.28 5.80 -31.61
N ALA A 411 12.41 6.81 -31.52
CA ALA A 411 12.22 7.81 -32.56
C ALA A 411 13.39 8.80 -32.60
N THR A 412 14.51 8.39 -33.21
CA THR A 412 15.60 9.31 -33.57
C THR A 412 15.25 9.96 -34.90
N VAL A 413 14.67 11.17 -34.83
CA VAL A 413 14.52 12.05 -36.00
C VAL A 413 15.92 12.29 -36.55
N ASN A 414 16.17 11.96 -37.83
CA ASN A 414 17.42 12.34 -38.49
C ASN A 414 17.64 13.85 -38.31
N PRO A 415 18.74 14.29 -37.69
CA PRO A 415 18.97 15.72 -37.46
C PRO A 415 18.99 16.45 -38.81
N ASP A 416 18.26 17.57 -38.90
CA ASP A 416 18.30 18.46 -40.07
C ASP A 416 19.67 19.13 -40.15
N ASN A 417 20.62 18.48 -40.82
CA ASN A 417 21.99 18.99 -40.95
C ASN A 417 22.06 20.39 -41.57
N ALA A 418 21.10 20.78 -42.41
CA ALA A 418 21.06 22.12 -42.99
C ALA A 418 20.57 23.15 -41.96
N GLY A 419 19.50 22.82 -41.23
CA GLY A 419 19.02 23.61 -40.10
C GLY A 419 20.07 23.75 -39.00
N ILE A 420 20.80 22.67 -38.69
CA ILE A 420 21.87 22.66 -37.69
C ILE A 420 23.04 23.54 -38.13
N ALA A 421 23.45 23.48 -39.40
CA ALA A 421 24.49 24.37 -39.92
C ALA A 421 24.07 25.85 -39.84
N ALA A 422 22.81 26.17 -40.15
CA ALA A 422 22.27 27.53 -40.02
C ALA A 422 22.15 28.00 -38.56
N ILE A 423 21.89 27.08 -37.62
CA ILE A 423 21.91 27.36 -36.18
C ILE A 423 23.34 27.61 -35.71
N GLN A 424 24.31 26.81 -36.18
CA GLN A 424 25.72 26.98 -35.84
C GLN A 424 26.25 28.33 -36.33
N GLU A 425 25.95 28.70 -37.58
CA GLU A 425 26.32 30.03 -38.11
C GLU A 425 25.68 31.18 -37.30
N ARG A 426 24.44 31.02 -36.83
CA ARG A 426 23.82 32.00 -35.92
C ARG A 426 24.49 32.05 -34.56
N THR A 427 24.89 30.90 -34.04
CA THR A 427 25.48 30.76 -32.70
C THR A 427 26.89 31.31 -32.67
N ASP A 428 27.69 31.06 -33.72
CA ASP A 428 29.04 31.60 -33.89
C ASP A 428 29.04 33.13 -34.04
N ASN A 429 27.90 33.71 -34.44
CA ASN A 429 27.69 35.16 -34.53
C ASN A 429 27.06 35.78 -33.26
N LEU A 430 26.82 35.00 -32.21
CA LEU A 430 26.44 35.56 -30.91
C LEU A 430 27.70 36.14 -30.22
N PRO A 431 27.58 37.29 -29.54
CA PRO A 431 28.69 37.82 -28.74
C PRO A 431 29.04 36.85 -27.59
N ASP A 432 30.34 36.76 -27.27
CA ASP A 432 30.89 35.86 -26.25
C ASP A 432 30.27 36.06 -24.84
N ASP A 433 29.74 37.25 -24.57
CA ASP A 433 28.88 37.53 -23.41
C ASP A 433 27.63 38.29 -23.87
N PRO A 434 26.44 37.64 -23.92
CA PRO A 434 25.20 38.28 -24.34
C PRO A 434 24.72 39.37 -23.36
N ALA A 435 25.31 39.47 -22.16
CA ALA A 435 25.02 40.49 -21.16
C ALA A 435 26.13 41.56 -21.03
N ASP A 436 27.14 41.57 -21.91
CA ASP A 436 28.18 42.60 -21.87
C ASP A 436 27.56 43.99 -22.07
N ALA A 437 27.71 44.84 -21.04
CA ALA A 437 27.22 46.19 -21.02
C ALA A 437 27.75 47.04 -22.19
N SER A 438 28.90 46.70 -22.77
CA SER A 438 29.47 47.38 -23.93
C SER A 438 28.70 47.09 -25.24
N VAL A 439 28.22 45.86 -25.41
CA VAL A 439 27.41 45.41 -26.56
C VAL A 439 25.97 45.90 -26.43
N VAL A 440 25.42 45.90 -25.21
CA VAL A 440 24.12 46.50 -24.91
C VAL A 440 24.15 48.03 -25.10
N ALA A 441 25.23 48.71 -24.70
CA ALA A 441 25.43 50.14 -24.95
C ALA A 441 25.64 50.43 -26.45
N GLY A 442 26.34 49.57 -27.18
CA GLY A 442 26.50 49.64 -28.63
C GLY A 442 25.17 49.47 -29.37
N ALA A 443 24.33 48.53 -28.94
CA ALA A 443 22.99 48.33 -29.46
C ALA A 443 22.04 49.50 -29.13
N PHE A 444 22.12 50.07 -27.92
CA PHE A 444 21.36 51.28 -27.55
C PHE A 444 21.81 52.53 -28.34
N THR A 445 23.11 52.65 -28.62
CA THR A 445 23.67 53.71 -29.46
C THR A 445 23.23 53.54 -30.92
N ALA A 446 23.22 52.30 -31.43
CA ALA A 446 22.70 51.98 -32.75
C ALA A 446 21.19 52.27 -32.86
N LEU A 447 20.41 51.97 -31.81
CA LEU A 447 18.98 52.27 -31.74
C LEU A 447 18.70 53.79 -31.67
N GLN A 448 19.50 54.55 -30.92
CA GLN A 448 19.47 56.03 -30.92
C GLN A 448 19.86 56.64 -32.27
N SER A 449 20.60 55.91 -33.10
CA SER A 449 21.01 56.35 -34.44
C SER A 449 20.01 55.99 -35.55
N HIS A 450 18.97 55.18 -35.27
CA HIS A 450 18.10 54.60 -36.30
C HIS A 450 16.61 55.01 -36.28
N GLY A 451 16.20 55.98 -35.44
CA GLY A 451 14.86 56.57 -35.48
C GLY A 451 14.77 57.89 -34.68
N ASP A 452 14.64 59.01 -35.40
CA ASP A 452 14.18 60.34 -34.96
C ASP A 452 14.32 60.75 -33.48
N GLY A 453 15.31 61.61 -33.20
CA GLY A 453 15.62 62.24 -31.91
C GLY A 453 14.50 63.07 -31.26
N ALA A 454 13.51 62.42 -30.65
CA ALA A 454 12.48 63.07 -29.83
C ALA A 454 12.20 62.38 -28.48
N TRP A 455 13.00 61.39 -28.06
CA TRP A 455 12.77 60.62 -26.81
C TRP A 455 13.80 60.92 -25.71
N ALA A 456 14.48 62.06 -25.81
CA ALA A 456 15.27 62.61 -24.72
C ALA A 456 14.48 63.74 -24.07
N THR A 457 14.17 63.58 -22.77
CA THR A 457 13.54 64.51 -21.82
C THR A 457 12.01 64.38 -21.64
N GLY A 458 11.61 63.55 -20.68
CA GLY A 458 10.24 63.49 -20.16
C GLY A 458 10.18 62.70 -18.87
N ALA A 459 10.58 63.32 -17.75
CA ALA A 459 10.72 62.68 -16.44
C ALA A 459 9.40 62.35 -15.71
N THR A 460 8.25 62.35 -16.40
CA THR A 460 6.94 62.02 -15.81
C THR A 460 5.95 61.62 -16.90
N ALA A 461 5.16 60.57 -16.66
CA ALA A 461 4.09 60.14 -17.56
C ALA A 461 3.04 61.27 -17.76
N PRO A 462 2.47 61.41 -18.97
CA PRO A 462 1.42 62.39 -19.24
C PRO A 462 0.20 62.12 -18.36
N THR A 463 -0.37 63.19 -17.79
CA THR A 463 -1.58 63.12 -16.95
C THR A 463 -2.80 62.74 -17.78
N ALA A 464 -3.87 62.27 -17.14
CA ALA A 464 -5.13 61.95 -17.80
C ALA A 464 -5.65 63.13 -18.66
N ASP A 465 -5.41 64.36 -18.22
CA ASP A 465 -5.75 65.58 -18.97
C ASP A 465 -4.92 65.73 -20.26
N ALA A 466 -3.63 65.37 -20.24
CA ALA A 466 -2.77 65.40 -21.43
C ALA A 466 -3.14 64.31 -22.45
N ILE A 467 -3.65 63.17 -21.99
CA ILE A 467 -4.18 62.12 -22.87
C ILE A 467 -5.55 62.54 -23.45
N ALA A 468 -6.38 63.21 -22.66
CA ALA A 468 -7.66 63.73 -23.12
C ALA A 468 -7.46 64.82 -24.20
N ASP A 469 -6.49 65.72 -24.03
CA ASP A 469 -6.13 66.76 -25.01
C ASP A 469 -5.59 66.15 -26.32
N GLU A 470 -4.78 65.09 -26.25
CA GLU A 470 -4.24 64.38 -27.43
C GLU A 470 -5.34 63.66 -28.24
N VAL A 471 -6.37 63.13 -27.55
CA VAL A 471 -7.54 62.47 -28.18
C VAL A 471 -8.54 63.49 -28.72
N GLU A 472 -8.64 64.69 -28.13
CA GLU A 472 -9.52 65.78 -28.59
C GLU A 472 -8.95 66.55 -29.79
N THR A 473 -7.62 66.60 -29.94
CA THR A 473 -6.94 67.40 -30.99
C THR A 473 -6.55 66.62 -32.25
N ARG A 474 -6.61 65.28 -32.25
CA ARG A 474 -6.16 64.46 -33.38
C ARG A 474 -7.29 63.67 -33.99
N THR A 475 -7.59 63.97 -35.26
CA THR A 475 -8.52 63.17 -36.07
C THR A 475 -7.95 61.75 -36.26
N LEU A 476 -8.54 60.78 -35.57
CA LEU A 476 -8.25 59.35 -35.75
C LEU A 476 -9.14 58.81 -36.88
N ASN A 477 -8.60 58.73 -38.10
CA ASN A 477 -9.27 58.05 -39.23
C ASN A 477 -9.25 56.52 -39.01
N ALA A 478 -10.23 55.99 -38.29
CA ALA A 478 -10.42 54.55 -38.13
C ALA A 478 -11.52 54.06 -39.09
N ASN A 479 -11.15 53.27 -40.10
CA ASN A 479 -12.07 52.58 -41.04
C ASN A 479 -12.90 51.50 -40.30
N MET A 480 -13.79 51.92 -39.42
CA MET A 480 -14.69 51.04 -38.69
C MET A 480 -15.93 50.77 -39.53
N THR A 481 -16.16 49.50 -39.92
CA THR A 481 -17.29 49.11 -40.79
C THR A 481 -18.49 48.54 -40.02
N LYS A 482 -18.31 48.11 -38.75
CA LYS A 482 -19.39 47.68 -37.85
C LYS A 482 -19.02 47.96 -36.39
N ILE A 483 -20.00 48.31 -35.55
CA ILE A 483 -19.87 48.35 -34.07
C ILE A 483 -21.01 47.52 -33.47
N ASN A 484 -20.68 46.60 -32.55
CA ASN A 484 -21.63 45.70 -31.87
C ASN A 484 -22.61 44.99 -32.82
N GLY A 485 -22.11 44.53 -33.98
CA GLY A 485 -22.89 43.77 -34.97
C GLY A 485 -23.74 44.61 -35.92
N THR A 486 -23.89 45.91 -35.68
CA THR A 486 -24.60 46.84 -36.56
C THR A 486 -23.65 47.39 -37.62
N ALA A 487 -24.06 47.34 -38.90
CA ALA A 487 -23.27 47.92 -39.98
C ALA A 487 -23.32 49.45 -39.91
N LEU A 488 -22.14 50.08 -39.97
CA LEU A 488 -22.01 51.54 -40.11
C LEU A 488 -22.31 51.89 -41.58
N THR A 489 -23.58 51.95 -41.94
CA THR A 489 -24.06 52.29 -43.30
C THR A 489 -24.78 53.62 -43.27
N GLY A 490 -24.06 54.71 -43.53
CA GLY A 490 -24.60 56.06 -43.63
C GLY A 490 -23.77 56.89 -44.60
N ASP A 491 -24.43 57.74 -45.40
CA ASP A 491 -23.89 58.54 -46.50
C ASP A 491 -23.37 59.93 -46.07
N GLY A 492 -23.05 60.10 -44.79
CA GLY A 492 -22.30 61.26 -44.28
C GLY A 492 -23.12 62.54 -44.09
N SER A 493 -24.43 62.46 -43.83
CA SER A 493 -25.26 63.63 -43.50
C SER A 493 -25.75 63.55 -42.04
N SER A 494 -25.37 64.55 -41.25
CA SER A 494 -25.31 64.64 -39.78
C SER A 494 -26.57 64.30 -38.95
N GLY A 495 -26.34 63.91 -37.68
CA GLY A 495 -27.29 64.26 -36.62
C GLY A 495 -27.36 63.44 -35.35
N ASP A 496 -26.85 62.20 -35.28
CA ASP A 496 -26.85 61.46 -34.01
C ASP A 496 -25.86 60.30 -33.93
N LYS A 497 -25.51 59.97 -32.68
CA LYS A 497 -24.25 59.49 -32.07
C LYS A 497 -23.44 58.32 -32.68
N PHE A 498 -23.73 57.84 -33.89
CA PHE A 498 -22.93 56.81 -34.57
C PHE A 498 -22.97 56.93 -36.11
N GLY A 499 -22.29 57.93 -36.71
CA GLY A 499 -22.05 57.92 -38.16
C GLY A 499 -21.01 58.93 -38.64
N PRO A 500 -20.38 58.70 -39.82
CA PRO A 500 -19.80 57.45 -40.32
C PRO A 500 -18.27 57.57 -40.55
N ALA A 501 -17.66 56.42 -40.86
CA ALA A 501 -16.22 56.10 -41.06
C ALA A 501 -15.26 57.22 -41.51
#